data_AF-A0A318KNZ6-F1
#
_entry.id   AF-A0A318KNZ6-F1
#
_cell.length_a   1.000
_cell.length_b   1.000
_cell.length_c   1.000
_cell.angle_alpha   90.00
_cell.angle_beta   90.00
_cell.angle_gamma   90.00
#
_symmetry.space_group_name_H-M   'P 1'
#
loop_
_entity.id
_entity.type
_entity.pdbx_description
1 polymer ?
#
loop_
_entity_poly.entity_id
_entity_poly.type
_entity_poly.pdbx_seq_one_letter_code
_entity_poly.pdbx_strand_id
1 'polypeptide(L)' 'MSCSKCQCEMRIIKAENVIRNGKLFVDHHVKCINPQCADYDKVQIISNEQPVTISN' A
#
# COMPACT_ATOMS: atom_id res chain seq x y z
N MET A 1 -8.19 0.36 -6.13
CA MET A 1 -8.30 -0.69 -5.09
C MET A 1 -9.41 -0.27 -4.14
N SER A 2 -10.37 -1.15 -3.85
CA SER A 2 -11.61 -0.79 -3.15
C SER A 2 -11.75 -1.56 -1.84
N CYS A 3 -12.19 -0.89 -0.78
CA CYS A 3 -12.45 -1.52 0.53
C CYS A 3 -13.51 -2.61 0.38
N SER A 4 -13.24 -3.85 0.79
CA SER A 4 -14.08 -5.02 0.46
C SER A 4 -15.54 -4.90 0.90
N LYS A 5 -15.82 -4.18 2.00
CA LYS A 5 -17.20 -4.00 2.52
C LYS A 5 -17.97 -2.84 1.91
N CYS A 6 -17.35 -1.68 1.81
CA CYS A 6 -18.04 -0.46 1.38
C CYS A 6 -17.79 -0.12 -0.08
N GLN A 7 -16.93 -0.89 -0.76
CA GLN A 7 -16.40 -0.58 -2.09
C GLN A 7 -15.88 0.86 -2.21
N CYS A 8 -15.51 1.48 -1.10
CA CYS A 8 -15.03 2.85 -1.04
C CYS A 8 -13.54 2.90 -1.40
N GLU A 9 -13.09 4.10 -1.77
CA GLU A 9 -11.69 4.35 -2.04
C GLU A 9 -10.81 4.11 -0.80
N MET A 10 -9.58 3.67 -1.06
CA MET A 10 -8.53 3.53 -0.06
C MET A 10 -7.50 4.65 -0.25
N ARG A 11 -6.92 5.11 0.86
CA ARG A 11 -5.88 6.15 0.87
C ARG A 11 -4.56 5.58 1.37
N ILE A 12 -3.47 5.98 0.73
CA ILE A 12 -2.10 5.72 1.22
C ILE A 12 -1.86 6.59 2.46
N ILE A 13 -1.54 5.95 3.58
CA ILE A 13 -1.21 6.61 4.85
C ILE A 13 0.29 6.66 5.11
N LYS A 14 1.06 5.73 4.53
CA LYS A 14 2.51 5.66 4.61
C LYS A 14 3.03 4.93 3.37
N ALA A 15 4.19 5.34 2.89
CA ALA A 15 4.96 4.60 1.89
C ALA A 15 6.38 4.42 2.42
N GLU A 16 6.93 3.22 2.27
CA GLU A 16 8.30 2.93 2.68
C GLU A 16 9.05 2.06 1.67
N ASN A 17 10.35 2.33 1.55
CA ASN A 17 11.25 1.56 0.71
C ASN A 17 11.75 0.35 1.50
N VAL A 18 11.56 -0.85 0.97
CA VAL A 18 11.91 -2.10 1.63
C VAL A 18 12.74 -2.95 0.68
N ILE A 19 13.88 -3.45 1.16
CA ILE A 19 14.72 -4.38 0.38
C ILE A 19 14.35 -5.80 0.79
N ARG A 20 13.92 -6.62 -0.18
CA ARG A 20 13.64 -8.06 0.03
C ARG A 20 14.33 -8.86 -1.05
N ASN A 21 15.11 -9.87 -0.65
CA ASN A 21 15.87 -10.73 -1.57
C ASN A 21 16.72 -9.95 -2.60
N GLY A 22 17.36 -8.85 -2.17
CA GLY A 22 18.20 -8.01 -3.04
C GLY A 22 17.44 -7.11 -4.02
N LYS A 23 16.11 -7.08 -3.96
CA LYS A 23 15.26 -6.21 -4.79
C LYS A 23 14.65 -5.09 -3.95
N LEU A 24 14.49 -3.91 -4.56
CA LEU A 24 13.84 -2.75 -3.94
C LEU A 24 12.33 -2.83 -4.17
N PHE A 25 11.55 -2.68 -3.10
CA PHE A 25 10.10 -2.58 -3.12
C PHE A 25 9.66 -1.26 -2.49
N VAL A 26 8.51 -0.74 -2.93
CA VAL A 26 7.77 0.29 -2.20
C VAL A 26 6.53 -0.35 -1.60
N ASP A 27 6.52 -0.43 -0.28
CA ASP A 27 5.39 -0.90 0.51
C ASP A 27 4.45 0.31 0.77
N HIS A 28 3.25 0.26 0.18
CA HIS A 28 2.21 1.26 0.37
C HIS A 28 1.24 0.77 1.43
N HIS A 29 1.24 1.45 2.57
CA HIS A 29 0.28 1.21 3.65
C HIS A 29 -0.98 1.98 3.33
N VAL A 30 -2.08 1.28 3.08
CA VAL A 30 -3.36 1.87 2.73
C VAL A 30 -4.42 1.58 3.80
N LYS A 31 -5.34 2.52 3.99
CA LYS A 31 -6.53 2.38 4.84
C LYS A 31 -7.78 2.79 4.07
N CYS A 32 -8.93 2.23 4.44
CA CYS A 32 -10.21 2.68 3.89
C CYS A 32 -10.51 4.11 4.35
N ILE A 33 -11.16 4.92 3.52
CA ILE A 33 -11.46 6.32 3.85
C ILE A 33 -12.74 6.46 4.68
N ASN A 34 -13.68 5.50 4.56
CA ASN A 34 -14.96 5.59 5.24
C ASN A 34 -14.91 4.87 6.62
N PRO A 35 -15.09 5.60 7.74
CA PRO A 35 -15.08 5.03 9.09
C PRO A 35 -16.25 4.09 9.40
N GLN A 36 -17.32 4.12 8.60
CA GLN A 36 -18.45 3.18 8.76
C GLN A 36 -18.13 1.77 8.25
N CYS A 37 -16.97 1.58 7.63
CA CYS A 37 -16.52 0.28 7.16
C CYS A 37 -15.83 -0.48 8.30
N ALA A 38 -16.21 -1.75 8.50
CA ALA A 38 -15.68 -2.57 9.58
C ALA A 38 -14.14 -2.79 9.54
N ASP A 39 -13.49 -2.42 8.45
CA ASP A 39 -12.04 -2.54 8.25
C ASP A 39 -11.34 -1.17 8.12
N TYR A 40 -12.01 -0.07 8.52
CA TYR A 40 -11.46 1.29 8.45
C TYR A 40 -10.07 1.40 9.08
N ASP A 41 -9.88 0.75 10.23
CA ASP A 41 -8.62 0.80 10.96
C ASP A 41 -7.57 -0.23 10.54
N LYS A 42 -7.94 -1.21 9.71
CA LYS A 42 -6.99 -2.21 9.24
C LYS A 42 -6.11 -1.63 8.14
N VAL A 43 -4.82 -1.57 8.42
CA VAL A 43 -3.81 -1.23 7.41
C VAL A 43 -3.59 -2.42 6.50
N GLN A 44 -3.75 -2.22 5.20
CA GLN A 44 -3.31 -3.18 4.18
C GLN A 44 -1.99 -2.70 3.59
N ILE A 45 -1.13 -3.63 3.20
CA ILE A 45 0.17 -3.32 2.60
C ILE A 45 0.15 -3.81 1.15
N ILE A 46 0.40 -2.89 0.22
CA ILE A 46 0.56 -3.18 -1.21
C ILE A 46 2.02 -2.96 -1.56
N SER A 47 2.71 -4.04 -1.92
CA SER A 47 4.14 -4.01 -2.25
C SER A 47 4.33 -3.99 -3.76
N ASN A 48 5.03 -2.97 -4.27
CA ASN A 48 5.39 -2.86 -5.69
C ASN A 48 6.92 -2.92 -5.83
N GLU A 49 7.42 -3.85 -6.64
CA GLU A 49 8.84 -3.90 -7.00
C GLU A 49 9.20 -2.62 -7.77
N GLN A 50 10.26 -1.93 -7.34
CA GLN A 50 10.78 -0.76 -8.05
C GLN A 50 11.79 -1.20 -9.10
N PRO A 51 11.69 -0.69 -10.33
CA PRO A 51 12.77 -0.86 -11.29
C PRO A 51 14.00 -0.12 -10.74
N VAL A 52 15.07 -0.86 -10.49
CA VAL A 52 16.38 -0.27 -10.17
C VAL A 52 16.96 0.21 -11.50
N THR A 53 16.70 1.47 -11.86
CA THR A 53 17.37 2.09 -12.99
C THR A 53 18.80 2.41 -12.57
N ILE A 54 19.74 1.53 -12.94
CA ILE A 54 21.16 1.84 -12.85
C ILE A 54 21.43 2.81 -14.01
N SER A 55 21.38 4.11 -13.74
CA SER A 55 21.87 5.10 -14.68
C SER A 55 23.40 4.99 -14.73
N ASN A 56 23.92 4.42 -15.82
CA ASN A 56 25.35 4.48 -16.18
C ASN A 56 25.74 5.88 -16.66
#